data_AF-A0A5B2TB66-F1
#
_entry.id   AF-A0A5B2TB66-F1
#
_cell.length_a   1.000
_cell.length_b   1.000
_cell.length_c   1.000
_cell.angle_alpha   90.00
_cell.angle_beta   90.00
_cell.angle_gamma   90.00
#
_symmetry.space_group_name_H-M   'P 1'
#
loop_
_entity.id
_entity.type
_entity.pdbx_description
1 polymer ?
#
loop_
_entity_poly.entity_id
_entity_poly.type
_entity_poly.pdbx_seq_one_letter_code
_entity_poly.pdbx_strand_id
1 'polypeptide(L)' 'MSSRKPYPSDASDEEWAPVVPYLTLLPEDVRQHEHPLRETFNGMWYLVRYGVA' A
#
# COMPACT_ATOMS: atom_id res chain seq x y z
N MET A 1 5.60 -18.25 3.15
CA MET A 1 4.98 -16.91 3.17
C MET A 1 3.53 -17.10 3.58
N SER A 2 3.16 -16.71 4.80
CA SER A 2 1.77 -16.81 5.24
C SER A 2 0.90 -15.98 4.30
N SER A 3 -0.24 -16.52 3.84
CA SER A 3 -1.20 -15.72 3.08
C SER A 3 -1.66 -14.57 3.97
N ARG A 4 -1.37 -13.34 3.56
CA ARG A 4 -1.83 -12.16 4.26
C ARG A 4 -3.34 -12.08 4.13
N LYS A 5 -4.03 -11.73 5.22
CA LYS A 5 -5.46 -11.44 5.17
C LYS A 5 -5.66 -10.05 4.54
N PRO A 6 -6.41 -9.94 3.42
CA PRO A 6 -6.66 -8.65 2.77
C PRO A 6 -7.48 -7.72 3.65
N TYR A 7 -7.24 -6.41 3.57
CA TYR A 7 -8.17 -5.44 4.17
C TYR A 7 -9.41 -5.33 3.28
N PRO A 8 -10.60 -5.04 3.86
CA PRO A 8 -11.81 -4.77 3.07
C PRO A 8 -11.69 -3.57 2.12
N SER A 9 -10.67 -2.72 2.31
CA SER A 9 -10.35 -1.56 1.48
C SER A 9 -9.07 -1.73 0.66
N ASP A 10 -8.54 -2.94 0.50
CA ASP A 10 -7.40 -3.15 -0.40
C ASP A 10 -7.73 -2.62 -1.80
N ALA A 11 -6.83 -1.83 -2.37
CA ALA A 11 -7.03 -1.26 -3.69
C ALA A 11 -6.94 -2.34 -4.79
N SER A 12 -7.88 -2.29 -5.73
CA SER A 12 -7.84 -3.09 -6.95
C SER A 12 -6.65 -2.68 -7.83
N ASP A 13 -6.30 -3.51 -8.82
CA ASP A 13 -5.19 -3.20 -9.73
C ASP A 13 -5.45 -1.92 -10.55
N GLU A 14 -6.71 -1.66 -10.90
CA GLU A 14 -7.14 -0.44 -11.61
C GLU A 14 -6.98 0.81 -10.75
N GLU A 15 -7.31 0.74 -9.45
CA GLU A 15 -7.14 1.83 -8.50
C GLU A 15 -5.67 2.03 -8.10
N TRP A 16 -4.89 0.94 -8.11
CA TRP A 16 -3.46 0.95 -7.77
C TRP A 16 -2.59 1.56 -8.88
N ALA A 17 -2.86 1.22 -10.14
CA ALA A 17 -2.09 1.68 -11.31
C ALA A 17 -1.79 3.20 -11.35
N PRO A 18 -2.75 4.11 -11.09
CA PRO A 18 -2.48 5.56 -11.07
C PRO A 18 -1.66 6.02 -9.87
N VAL A 19 -1.60 5.25 -8.78
CA VAL A 19 -0.90 5.60 -7.54
C VAL A 19 0.58 5.22 -7.59
N VAL A 20 0.92 4.13 -8.29
CA VAL A 20 2.30 3.61 -8.40
C VAL A 20 3.34 4.69 -8.69
N PRO A 21 3.18 5.55 -9.72
CA PRO A 21 4.21 6.52 -10.08
C PRO A 21 4.54 7.52 -8.96
N TYR A 22 3.59 7.78 -8.06
CA TYR A 22 3.79 8.68 -6.93
C TYR A 22 4.50 8.02 -5.74
N LEU A 23 4.36 6.69 -5.61
CA LEU A 23 5.01 5.93 -4.54
C LEU A 23 6.43 5.50 -4.92
N THR A 24 6.75 5.44 -6.22
CA THR A 24 8.06 5.05 -6.74
C THR A 24 8.93 6.24 -7.13
N LEU A 25 8.74 7.39 -6.49
CA LEU A 25 9.57 8.58 -6.75
C LEU A 25 10.99 8.45 -6.19
N LEU A 26 11.18 7.58 -5.20
CA LEU A 26 12.48 7.28 -4.60
C LEU A 26 13.08 6.00 -5.21
N PRO A 27 14.42 5.89 -5.28
CA PRO A 27 15.10 4.67 -5.70
C PRO A 27 14.70 3.45 -4.86
N GLU A 28 14.74 2.25 -5.45
CA GLU A 28 14.33 1.02 -4.76
C GLU A 28 15.25 0.61 -3.60
N ASP A 29 16.50 1.08 -3.57
CA ASP A 29 17.49 0.72 -2.54
C ASP A 29 17.35 1.52 -1.23
N VAL A 30 16.41 2.46 -1.18
CA VAL A 30 16.25 3.33 -0.03
C VAL A 30 15.64 2.56 1.15
N ARG A 31 16.07 2.90 2.36
CA ARG A 31 15.60 2.25 3.60
C ARG A 31 14.08 2.33 3.81
N GLN A 32 13.41 3.27 3.15
CA GLN A 32 11.96 3.42 3.21
C GLN A 32 11.20 2.35 2.38
N HIS A 33 11.88 1.58 1.52
CA HIS A 33 11.31 0.51 0.68
C HIS A 33 11.53 -0.90 1.27
N GLU A 34 11.69 -1.02 2.59
CA GLU A 34 11.81 -2.32 3.28
C GLU A 34 10.53 -3.17 3.20
N HIS A 35 9.38 -2.55 2.91
CA HIS A 35 8.08 -3.22 2.78
C HIS A 35 7.46 -2.99 1.40
N PRO A 36 6.63 -3.95 0.89
CA PRO A 36 5.93 -3.76 -0.37
C PRO A 36 5.03 -2.51 -0.33
N LEU A 37 5.24 -1.57 -1.26
CA LEU A 37 4.51 -0.30 -1.30
C LEU A 37 2.99 -0.47 -1.31
N ARG A 38 2.49 -1.51 -2.01
CA ARG A 38 1.07 -1.84 -2.06
C ARG A 38 0.51 -2.21 -0.69
N GLU A 39 1.29 -2.92 0.12
CA GLU A 39 0.87 -3.36 1.44
C GLU A 39 0.81 -2.19 2.42
N THR A 40 1.82 -1.32 2.39
CA THR A 40 1.85 -0.08 3.16
C THR A 40 0.69 0.84 2.76
N PHE A 41 0.44 0.98 1.45
CA PHE A 41 -0.67 1.78 0.94
C PHE A 41 -2.03 1.23 1.37
N ASN A 42 -2.26 -0.07 1.23
CA ASN A 42 -3.51 -0.71 1.65
C ASN A 42 -3.79 -0.52 3.16
N GLY A 43 -2.75 -0.66 3.99
CA GLY A 43 -2.86 -0.38 5.42
C GLY A 43 -3.19 1.08 5.71
N MET A 44 -2.48 2.02 5.09
CA MET A 44 -2.77 3.46 5.22
C MET A 44 -4.18 3.80 4.76
N TRP A 45 -4.61 3.25 3.63
CA TRP A 45 -5.91 3.49 3.04
C TRP A 45 -7.05 2.96 3.93
N TYR A 46 -6.84 1.81 4.57
CA TYR A 46 -7.75 1.31 5.59
C TYR A 46 -7.93 2.32 6.74
N LEU A 47 -6.83 2.87 7.26
CA LEU A 47 -6.87 3.87 8.33
C LEU A 47 -7.61 5.14 7.90
N VAL A 48 -7.39 5.62 6.68
CA VAL A 48 -8.09 6.81 6.14
C VAL A 48 -9.58 6.55 6.00
N ARG A 49 -9.96 5.35 5.54
CA ARG A 49 -11.36 5.01 5.23
C ARG A 49 -12.20 4.69 6.47
N TYR A 50 -11.61 4.01 7.45
CA TYR A 50 -12.33 3.50 8.61
C TYR A 50 -11.94 4.19 9.93
N GLY A 51 -10.87 4.98 9.93
CA GLY A 51 -10.33 5.60 11.13
C GLY A 51 -9.62 4.60 12.05
N VAL A 52 -9.04 5.13 13.13
CA VAL A 52 -8.63 4.35 14.30
C VAL A 52 -9.50 4.82 15.44
N ALA A 53 -10.34 3.94 15.97
CA ALA A 53 -11.11 4.19 17.18
C ALA A 53 -10.29 3.82 18.42
#